data_AF-A0A955ZHD8-F1
#
_entry.id   AF-A0A955ZHD8-F1
#
_cell.length_a   1.000
_cell.length_b   1.000
_cell.length_c   1.000
_cell.angle_alpha   90.00
_cell.angle_beta   90.00
_cell.angle_gamma   90.00
#
_symmetry.space_group_name_H-M   'P 1'
#
loop_
_entity.id
_entity.type
_entity.pdbx_description
1 polymer ?
#
loop_
_entity_poly.entity_id
_entity_poly.type
_entity_poly.pdbx_seq_one_letter_code
_entity_poly.pdbx_strand_id
1 'polypeptide(L)'
;MTTTIISGDQQSVVQDGPLRYHAAADTTVYAVTLKGRYKLFRILFGKDGSIYIPFPYLDTKRGVLSAVDPAIQPNPKKLDLKRDGVVVTEDVKFSHHTSGIVQFSKSGGQDLLPRRRSFRLDGPIGRIFDLHVYWIDGFKQLALKKNKRTLLLPFDLRDKERTSLRISGEWRRKRDIVDNLEPGGRWLGPRVSAVERKTGRERHFLLLGQPSSRPLIDHVLMLSAEDVQHADGAVSPTMIFMGGWDHHEGTPPATPKMLSFMYPVRAEASSDSA
;
A
#
# COMPACT_ATOMS: atom_id res chain seq x y z
N MET A 1 4.97 11.70 -15.50
CA MET A 1 6.22 10.92 -15.62
C MET A 1 6.03 9.63 -14.86
N THR A 2 6.45 8.50 -15.41
CA THR A 2 6.02 7.20 -14.91
C THR A 2 7.19 6.41 -14.31
N THR A 3 6.98 5.86 -13.12
CA THR A 3 7.94 5.01 -12.40
C THR A 3 8.16 3.70 -13.16
N THR A 4 9.42 3.37 -13.47
CA THR A 4 9.77 2.09 -14.10
C THR A 4 9.82 0.98 -13.04
N ILE A 5 9.52 -0.26 -13.43
CA ILE A 5 9.55 -1.42 -12.54
C ILE A 5 10.63 -2.41 -13.03
N ILE A 6 11.62 -2.76 -12.20
CA ILE A 6 12.80 -3.60 -12.56
C ILE A 6 12.51 -5.09 -12.39
N SER A 7 13.00 -5.96 -13.31
CA SER A 7 12.79 -7.43 -13.33
C SER A 7 13.00 -8.07 -11.95
N GLY A 8 11.95 -8.70 -11.42
CA GLY A 8 11.98 -9.46 -10.17
C GLY A 8 12.39 -10.92 -10.41
N ASP A 9 12.46 -11.71 -9.33
CA ASP A 9 12.75 -13.14 -9.41
C ASP A 9 11.71 -13.88 -10.28
N GLN A 10 12.14 -14.37 -11.44
CA GLN A 10 11.29 -15.08 -12.42
C GLN A 10 10.67 -16.35 -11.82
N GLN A 11 11.28 -16.94 -10.77
CA GLN A 11 10.77 -18.15 -10.12
C GLN A 11 9.41 -17.96 -9.45
N SER A 12 9.01 -16.72 -9.18
CA SER A 12 7.74 -16.38 -8.53
C SER A 12 6.61 -16.09 -9.50
N VAL A 13 6.85 -16.08 -10.81
CA VAL A 13 5.84 -15.71 -11.80
C VAL A 13 4.94 -16.91 -12.09
N VAL A 14 3.65 -16.75 -11.86
CA VAL A 14 2.60 -17.72 -12.19
C VAL A 14 1.85 -17.22 -13.41
N GLN A 15 1.45 -18.16 -14.26
CA GLN A 15 0.60 -17.92 -15.43
C GLN A 15 -0.76 -18.60 -15.21
N ASP A 16 -1.84 -17.84 -15.41
CA ASP A 16 -3.23 -18.26 -15.23
C ASP A 16 -4.08 -17.68 -16.36
N GLY A 17 -4.43 -18.51 -17.35
CA GLY A 17 -4.95 -18.04 -18.63
C GLY A 17 -4.03 -16.96 -19.22
N PRO A 18 -4.56 -15.84 -19.78
CA PRO A 18 -3.72 -14.78 -20.35
C PRO A 18 -3.01 -13.92 -19.29
N LEU A 19 -3.22 -14.14 -18.00
CA LEU A 19 -2.64 -13.33 -16.93
C LEU A 19 -1.37 -13.96 -16.37
N ARG A 20 -0.32 -13.15 -16.22
CA ARG A 20 0.91 -13.44 -15.49
C ARG A 20 1.01 -12.52 -14.28
N TYR A 21 1.38 -13.07 -13.13
CA TYR A 21 1.52 -12.30 -11.90
C TYR A 21 2.57 -12.94 -11.00
N HIS A 22 3.15 -12.17 -10.09
CA HIS A 22 3.99 -12.73 -9.03
C HIS A 22 3.10 -13.40 -7.98
N ALA A 23 3.40 -14.63 -7.57
CA ALA A 23 2.72 -15.30 -6.47
C ALA A 23 3.67 -15.49 -5.28
N ALA A 24 3.33 -14.92 -4.13
CA ALA A 24 4.12 -15.05 -2.91
C ALA A 24 3.26 -14.86 -1.66
N ALA A 25 3.56 -15.58 -0.58
CA ALA A 25 2.90 -15.37 0.72
C ALA A 25 3.43 -14.12 1.46
N ASP A 26 4.68 -13.74 1.19
CA ASP A 26 5.40 -12.66 1.83
C ASP A 26 6.20 -11.88 0.79
N THR A 27 5.89 -10.60 0.66
CA THR A 27 6.50 -9.71 -0.32
C THR A 27 7.01 -8.45 0.37
N THR A 28 8.27 -8.10 0.15
CA THR A 28 8.81 -6.78 0.54
C THR A 28 8.84 -5.87 -0.67
N VAL A 29 8.16 -4.73 -0.55
CA VAL A 29 8.18 -3.66 -1.54
C VAL A 29 9.30 -2.68 -1.18
N TYR A 30 10.12 -2.32 -2.16
CA TYR A 30 11.26 -1.43 -1.96
C TYR A 30 11.44 -0.45 -3.12
N ALA A 31 12.04 0.71 -2.82
CA ALA A 31 12.45 1.68 -3.83
C ALA A 31 13.92 1.49 -4.20
N VAL A 32 14.25 1.71 -5.47
CA VAL A 32 15.62 1.81 -5.99
C VAL A 32 15.85 3.26 -6.38
N THR A 33 16.82 3.92 -5.75
CA THR A 33 17.22 5.30 -6.05
C THR A 33 18.70 5.34 -6.44
N LEU A 34 19.21 6.52 -6.82
CA LEU A 34 20.65 6.71 -7.04
C LEU A 34 21.47 6.49 -5.75
N LYS A 35 20.89 6.73 -4.57
CA LYS A 35 21.57 6.62 -3.26
C LYS A 35 21.56 5.19 -2.70
N GLY A 36 20.66 4.32 -3.16
CA GLY A 36 20.56 2.97 -2.63
C GLY A 36 19.22 2.29 -2.86
N ARG A 37 18.97 1.22 -2.09
CA ARG A 37 17.74 0.44 -2.12
C ARG A 37 17.09 0.52 -0.75
N TYR A 38 15.83 0.92 -0.68
CA TYR A 38 15.17 1.28 0.58
C TYR A 38 13.86 0.51 0.73
N LYS A 39 13.71 -0.22 1.84
CA LYS A 39 12.50 -1.00 2.13
C LYS A 39 11.37 -0.05 2.50
N LEU A 40 10.19 -0.20 1.88
CA LEU A 40 9.04 0.67 2.10
C LEU A 40 8.02 0.01 3.03
N PHE A 41 7.55 -1.18 2.66
CA PHE A 41 6.58 -1.96 3.45
C PHE A 41 6.59 -3.43 3.02
N ARG A 42 5.85 -4.29 3.73
CA ARG A 42 5.61 -5.68 3.31
C ARG A 42 4.14 -5.91 3.02
N ILE A 43 3.86 -6.91 2.21
CA ILE A 43 2.52 -7.45 1.97
C ILE A 43 2.57 -8.93 2.34
N LEU A 44 1.68 -9.34 3.22
CA LEU A 44 1.52 -10.73 3.64
C LEU A 44 0.11 -11.20 3.30
N PHE A 45 -0.01 -12.36 2.67
CA PHE A 45 -1.30 -13.03 2.48
C PHE A 45 -1.52 -14.10 3.56
N GLY A 46 -2.57 -13.92 4.34
CA GLY A 46 -3.03 -14.82 5.40
C GLY A 46 -3.48 -16.17 4.87
N LYS A 47 -3.52 -17.19 5.74
CA LYS A 47 -4.03 -18.53 5.35
C LYS A 47 -5.53 -18.50 5.06
N ASP A 48 -6.21 -17.55 5.69
CA ASP A 48 -7.62 -17.22 5.58
C ASP A 48 -7.95 -16.26 4.41
N GLY A 49 -6.95 -15.81 3.64
CA GLY A 49 -7.11 -14.85 2.54
C GLY A 49 -7.03 -13.38 2.97
N SER A 50 -6.78 -13.11 4.26
CA SER A 50 -6.57 -11.75 4.75
C SER A 50 -5.31 -11.12 4.15
N ILE A 51 -5.30 -9.79 4.00
CA ILE A 51 -4.12 -9.03 3.58
C ILE A 51 -3.55 -8.29 4.79
N TYR A 52 -2.25 -8.45 5.07
CA TYR A 52 -1.56 -7.70 6.11
C TYR A 52 -0.44 -6.83 5.54
N ILE A 53 -0.32 -5.61 6.04
CA ILE A 53 0.68 -4.63 5.62
C ILE A 53 1.40 -4.10 6.87
N PRO A 54 2.51 -4.72 7.30
CA PRO A 54 3.34 -4.20 8.38
C PRO A 54 4.26 -3.08 7.88
N PHE A 55 4.58 -2.14 8.78
CA PHE A 55 5.39 -0.95 8.48
C PHE A 55 6.70 -0.86 9.29
N PRO A 56 7.62 -1.84 9.19
CA PRO A 56 8.74 -1.95 10.13
C PRO A 56 9.98 -1.11 9.75
N TYR A 57 9.92 -0.28 8.72
CA TYR A 57 11.11 0.22 8.02
C TYR A 57 11.48 1.68 8.23
N LEU A 58 10.78 2.39 9.10
CA LEU A 58 11.25 3.67 9.66
C LEU A 58 11.91 3.43 11.01
N ASP A 59 13.01 4.13 11.27
CA ASP A 59 13.75 4.00 12.54
C ASP A 59 12.93 4.54 13.71
N THR A 60 12.26 5.67 13.50
CA THR A 60 11.33 6.25 14.47
C THR A 60 10.01 5.49 14.48
N LYS A 61 9.64 4.96 15.65
CA LYS A 61 8.42 4.18 15.86
C LYS A 61 7.25 4.98 16.44
N ARG A 62 7.46 6.26 16.75
CA ARG A 62 6.42 7.14 17.26
C ARG A 62 5.53 7.65 16.12
N GLY A 63 4.24 7.35 16.18
CA GLY A 63 3.26 7.83 15.21
C GLY A 63 1.86 7.96 15.73
N VAL A 64 0.95 8.17 14.78
CA VAL A 64 -0.48 8.32 15.06
C VAL A 64 -1.29 7.44 14.13
N LEU A 65 -2.28 6.75 14.71
CA LEU A 65 -3.28 5.94 14.02
C LEU A 65 -4.63 6.61 14.19
N SER A 66 -5.38 6.81 13.11
CA SER A 66 -6.70 7.45 13.20
C SER A 66 -7.71 6.74 12.33
N ALA A 67 -8.93 6.59 12.84
CA ALA A 67 -10.11 6.42 12.00
C ALA A 67 -10.54 7.81 11.55
N VAL A 68 -10.43 8.11 10.26
CA VAL A 68 -10.66 9.45 9.72
C VAL A 68 -12.00 9.49 9.01
N ASP A 69 -12.80 10.47 9.38
CA ASP A 69 -14.00 10.88 8.65
C ASP A 69 -13.78 12.30 8.11
N PRO A 70 -13.49 12.48 6.81
CA PRO A 70 -13.23 13.81 6.26
C PRO A 70 -14.43 14.77 6.39
N ALA A 71 -15.66 14.26 6.55
CA ALA A 71 -16.86 15.09 6.63
C ALA A 71 -16.98 15.88 7.95
N ILE A 72 -16.30 15.43 9.02
CA ILE A 72 -16.33 16.09 10.35
C ILE A 72 -15.08 16.96 10.60
N GLN A 73 -14.17 17.02 9.64
CA GLN A 73 -12.95 17.81 9.74
C GLN A 73 -13.26 19.28 9.47
N PRO A 74 -12.66 20.25 10.20
CA PRO A 74 -12.94 21.68 10.01
C PRO A 74 -12.59 22.16 8.60
N ASN A 75 -11.62 21.49 7.97
CA ASN A 75 -11.31 21.65 6.56
C ASN A 75 -11.23 20.26 5.90
N PRO A 76 -12.20 19.85 5.08
CA PRO A 76 -12.19 18.52 4.46
C PRO A 76 -11.01 18.28 3.51
N LYS A 77 -10.28 19.35 3.11
CA LYS A 77 -9.04 19.25 2.33
C LYS A 77 -7.79 19.04 3.18
N LYS A 78 -7.88 19.19 4.51
CA LYS A 78 -6.78 18.99 5.46
C LYS A 78 -7.20 17.97 6.51
N LEU A 79 -6.61 16.78 6.47
CA LEU A 79 -6.88 15.74 7.46
C LEU A 79 -6.01 15.97 8.70
N ASP A 80 -6.63 16.29 9.83
CA ASP A 80 -5.95 16.27 11.12
C ASP A 80 -6.00 14.86 11.70
N LEU A 81 -4.88 14.15 11.59
CA LEU A 81 -4.76 12.78 12.09
C LEU A 81 -4.59 12.70 13.61
N LYS A 82 -4.29 13.82 14.28
CA LYS A 82 -4.09 13.85 15.74
C LYS A 82 -5.40 13.99 16.49
N ARG A 83 -6.38 14.71 15.93
CA ARG A 83 -7.66 15.03 16.58
C ARG A 83 -8.34 13.81 17.22
N ASP A 84 -8.43 12.72 16.48
CA ASP A 84 -9.04 11.45 16.91
C ASP A 84 -8.03 10.29 16.86
N GLY A 85 -6.74 10.64 16.94
CA GLY A 85 -5.62 9.75 16.71
C GLY A 85 -5.11 9.09 17.98
N VAL A 86 -4.80 7.79 17.89
CA VAL A 86 -4.07 7.05 18.92
C VAL A 86 -2.58 7.14 18.63
N VAL A 87 -1.82 7.73 19.55
CA VAL A 87 -0.36 7.74 19.46
C VAL A 87 0.19 6.36 19.79
N VAL A 88 1.09 5.86 18.96
CA VAL A 88 1.79 4.58 19.13
C VAL A 88 3.30 4.80 19.10
N THR A 89 4.05 3.94 19.79
CA THR A 89 5.53 3.99 19.87
C THR A 89 6.19 2.69 19.40
N GLU A 90 5.43 1.81 18.75
CA GLU A 90 5.84 0.46 18.36
C GLU A 90 5.58 0.23 16.87
N ASP A 91 6.12 -0.84 16.28
CA ASP A 91 5.76 -1.18 14.90
C ASP A 91 4.29 -1.60 14.80
N VAL A 92 3.59 -1.10 13.78
CA VAL A 92 2.18 -1.43 13.54
C VAL A 92 1.99 -2.14 12.20
N LYS A 93 0.85 -2.83 12.07
CA LYS A 93 0.39 -3.42 10.82
C LYS A 93 -1.06 -3.06 10.54
N PHE A 94 -1.36 -2.79 9.28
CA PHE A 94 -2.73 -2.79 8.76
C PHE A 94 -3.15 -4.22 8.43
N SER A 95 -4.41 -4.55 8.69
CA SER A 95 -5.01 -5.83 8.34
C SER A 95 -6.34 -5.59 7.63
N HIS A 96 -6.57 -6.29 6.52
CA HIS A 96 -7.84 -6.36 5.81
C HIS A 96 -8.30 -7.81 5.77
N HIS A 97 -9.28 -8.14 6.60
CA HIS A 97 -9.82 -9.48 6.69
C HIS A 97 -10.84 -9.75 5.57
N THR A 98 -11.00 -11.01 5.17
CA THR A 98 -11.92 -11.40 4.08
C THR A 98 -13.38 -11.00 4.35
N SER A 99 -13.80 -10.96 5.62
CA SER A 99 -15.12 -10.44 6.04
C SER A 99 -15.32 -8.93 5.86
N GLY A 100 -14.29 -8.19 5.44
CA GLY A 100 -14.28 -6.74 5.29
C GLY A 100 -13.97 -5.97 6.57
N ILE A 101 -13.65 -6.67 7.67
CA ILE A 101 -13.10 -5.99 8.86
C ILE A 101 -11.68 -5.52 8.54
N VAL A 102 -11.42 -4.24 8.80
CA VAL A 102 -10.09 -3.63 8.68
C VAL A 102 -9.69 -3.05 10.02
N GLN A 103 -8.41 -3.18 10.36
CA GLN A 103 -7.87 -2.64 11.61
C GLN A 103 -6.38 -2.42 11.54
N PHE A 104 -5.88 -1.54 12.40
CA PHE A 104 -4.48 -1.57 12.81
C PHE A 104 -4.29 -2.53 13.98
N SER A 105 -3.05 -2.97 14.19
CA SER A 105 -2.64 -3.70 15.38
C SER A 105 -1.14 -3.51 15.61
N LYS A 106 -0.69 -3.59 16.87
CA LYS A 106 0.72 -3.53 17.22
C LYS A 106 1.41 -4.84 16.82
N SER A 107 2.66 -4.77 16.42
CA SER A 107 3.45 -5.95 16.07
C SER A 107 3.80 -6.72 17.33
N GLY A 108 3.14 -7.85 17.56
CA GLY A 108 3.39 -8.71 18.73
C GLY A 108 2.40 -8.56 19.89
N GLY A 109 1.47 -7.59 19.83
CA GLY A 109 0.44 -7.36 20.84
C GLY A 109 -0.98 -7.68 20.37
N GLN A 110 -1.92 -7.77 21.33
CA GLN A 110 -3.35 -7.95 21.08
C GLN A 110 -4.17 -6.65 21.16
N ASP A 111 -3.52 -5.51 21.42
CA ASP A 111 -4.23 -4.24 21.60
C ASP A 111 -5.06 -3.87 20.35
N LEU A 112 -6.34 -3.59 20.60
CA LEU A 112 -7.29 -3.15 19.59
C LEU A 112 -7.03 -1.68 19.26
N LEU A 113 -6.33 -1.45 18.15
CA LEU A 113 -6.18 -0.14 17.53
C LEU A 113 -7.41 0.18 16.64
N PRO A 114 -7.51 1.38 16.04
CA PRO A 114 -8.68 1.76 15.25
C PRO A 114 -9.11 0.66 14.26
N ARG A 115 -10.36 0.24 14.39
CA ARG A 115 -11.02 -0.83 13.64
C ARG A 115 -12.28 -0.29 13.00
N ARG A 116 -12.59 -0.77 11.80
CA ARG A 116 -13.85 -0.46 11.12
C ARG A 116 -14.25 -1.56 10.14
N ARG A 117 -15.42 -1.39 9.52
CA ARG A 117 -15.86 -2.20 8.38
C ARG A 117 -15.55 -1.48 7.07
N SER A 118 -15.00 -2.23 6.13
CA SER A 118 -14.69 -1.89 4.75
C SER A 118 -15.37 -2.92 3.82
N PHE A 119 -14.98 -2.97 2.54
CA PHE A 119 -15.45 -3.99 1.60
C PHE A 119 -14.85 -5.36 1.88
N ARG A 120 -15.56 -6.42 1.49
CA ARG A 120 -15.08 -7.80 1.59
C ARG A 120 -14.08 -8.10 0.47
N LEU A 121 -13.07 -8.92 0.76
CA LEU A 121 -12.04 -9.25 -0.24
C LEU A 121 -12.52 -10.26 -1.30
N ASP A 122 -13.65 -10.94 -1.09
CA ASP A 122 -14.32 -11.78 -2.10
C ASP A 122 -15.20 -10.98 -3.09
N GLY A 123 -15.34 -9.67 -2.86
CA GLY A 123 -16.06 -8.75 -3.73
C GLY A 123 -15.39 -8.52 -5.09
N PRO A 124 -16.01 -7.73 -5.98
CA PRO A 124 -15.50 -7.46 -7.32
C PRO A 124 -14.20 -6.67 -7.31
N ILE A 125 -14.18 -5.50 -6.67
CA ILE A 125 -13.12 -4.52 -6.80
C ILE A 125 -13.01 -3.69 -5.51
N GLY A 126 -11.79 -3.32 -5.11
CA GLY A 126 -11.62 -2.21 -4.20
C GLY A 126 -10.18 -1.76 -4.01
N ARG A 127 -10.00 -0.46 -3.80
CA ARG A 127 -8.71 0.12 -3.36
C ARG A 127 -8.45 -0.32 -1.93
N ILE A 128 -7.36 -1.04 -1.68
CA ILE A 128 -7.02 -1.58 -0.36
C ILE A 128 -6.27 -0.53 0.46
N PHE A 129 -5.26 0.08 -0.16
CA PHE A 129 -4.45 1.11 0.47
C PHE A 129 -3.81 2.10 -0.49
N ASP A 130 -3.36 3.20 0.11
CA ASP A 130 -2.43 4.19 -0.39
C ASP A 130 -1.33 4.37 0.62
N LEU A 131 -0.09 4.38 0.13
CA LEU A 131 1.08 4.68 0.92
C LEU A 131 1.80 5.86 0.29
N HIS A 132 1.85 6.98 1.01
CA HIS A 132 2.68 8.12 0.67
C HIS A 132 3.99 8.00 1.44
N VAL A 133 5.10 8.14 0.72
CA VAL A 133 6.45 8.09 1.26
C VAL A 133 7.16 9.38 0.88
N TYR A 134 7.80 10.02 1.85
CA TYR A 134 8.57 11.24 1.71
C TYR A 134 9.97 11.02 2.28
N TRP A 135 11.00 11.53 1.61
CA TRP A 135 12.43 11.33 1.95
C TRP A 135 12.79 9.85 2.15
N ILE A 136 12.71 9.10 1.06
CA ILE A 136 13.00 7.65 1.01
C ILE A 136 14.37 7.28 1.60
N ASP A 137 15.35 8.18 1.57
CA ASP A 137 16.70 7.93 2.05
C ASP A 137 16.83 7.71 3.57
N GLY A 138 15.81 8.10 4.35
CA GLY A 138 15.75 7.76 5.78
C GLY A 138 15.01 6.46 6.10
N PHE A 139 14.62 5.67 5.11
CA PHE A 139 14.06 4.33 5.33
C PHE A 139 15.17 3.30 5.49
N LYS A 140 14.84 2.15 6.09
CA LYS A 140 15.79 1.06 6.25
C LYS A 140 16.32 0.57 4.90
N GLN A 141 17.64 0.59 4.74
CA GLN A 141 18.29 0.05 3.54
C GLN A 141 18.01 -1.45 3.37
N LEU A 142 17.84 -1.87 2.12
CA LEU A 142 17.67 -3.26 1.74
C LEU A 142 19.02 -3.98 1.74
N ALA A 143 19.30 -4.75 2.79
CA ALA A 143 20.33 -5.77 2.75
C ALA A 143 19.93 -6.90 1.80
N LEU A 144 20.76 -7.19 0.80
CA LEU A 144 20.52 -8.23 -0.22
C LEU A 144 20.72 -9.66 0.28
N LYS A 145 20.80 -9.88 1.59
CA LYS A 145 20.86 -11.25 2.13
C LYS A 145 19.57 -11.97 1.74
N LYS A 146 19.72 -12.97 0.88
CA LYS A 146 18.62 -13.69 0.22
C LYS A 146 17.83 -14.49 1.25
N ASN A 147 16.72 -13.94 1.75
CA ASN A 147 15.70 -14.77 2.36
C ASN A 147 14.94 -15.47 1.23
N LYS A 148 15.16 -16.77 1.03
CA LYS A 148 14.55 -17.56 -0.05
C LYS A 148 13.00 -17.52 -0.05
N ARG A 149 12.37 -17.10 1.05
CA ARG A 149 10.90 -17.10 1.20
C ARG A 149 10.22 -15.77 0.89
N THR A 150 10.97 -14.67 0.87
CA THR A 150 10.38 -13.33 0.71
C THR A 150 10.62 -12.83 -0.71
N LEU A 151 9.54 -12.57 -1.44
CA LEU A 151 9.61 -11.93 -2.74
C LEU A 151 10.03 -10.45 -2.57
N LEU A 152 10.96 -9.98 -3.39
CA LEU A 152 11.39 -8.57 -3.39
C LEU A 152 10.83 -7.88 -4.64
N LEU A 153 9.97 -6.88 -4.46
CA LEU A 153 9.39 -6.09 -5.56
C LEU A 153 9.97 -4.68 -5.60
N PRO A 154 10.79 -4.35 -6.62
CA PRO A 154 11.36 -3.01 -6.78
C PRO A 154 10.40 -2.05 -7.48
N PHE A 155 10.43 -0.79 -7.04
CA PHE A 155 10.06 0.38 -7.84
C PHE A 155 11.31 1.20 -8.16
N ASP A 156 11.56 1.46 -9.44
CA ASP A 156 12.73 2.19 -9.92
C ASP A 156 12.47 3.69 -9.96
N LEU A 157 13.26 4.43 -9.19
CA LEU A 157 13.22 5.88 -9.08
C LEU A 157 14.60 6.49 -9.41
N ARG A 158 15.48 5.76 -10.10
CA ARG A 158 16.83 6.24 -10.44
C ARG A 158 16.82 7.42 -11.41
N ASP A 159 15.77 7.56 -12.19
CA ASP A 159 15.54 8.65 -13.13
C ASP A 159 14.97 9.92 -12.47
N LYS A 160 14.82 9.94 -11.13
CA LYS A 160 14.09 10.98 -10.42
C LYS A 160 14.94 11.62 -9.34
N GLU A 161 14.99 12.95 -9.38
CA GLU A 161 15.65 13.75 -8.34
C GLU A 161 14.87 13.77 -7.02
N ARG A 162 13.53 13.62 -7.09
CA ARG A 162 12.63 13.76 -5.94
C ARG A 162 12.29 12.41 -5.32
N THR A 163 12.43 12.33 -4.01
CA THR A 163 12.27 11.11 -3.19
C THR A 163 10.87 10.95 -2.61
N SER A 164 9.83 11.48 -3.26
CA SER A 164 8.44 11.37 -2.81
C SER A 164 7.66 10.44 -3.72
N LEU A 165 7.00 9.43 -3.14
CA LEU A 165 6.32 8.39 -3.89
C LEU A 165 4.95 8.09 -3.26
N ARG A 166 3.93 7.92 -4.10
CA ARG A 166 2.67 7.30 -3.71
C ARG A 166 2.59 5.90 -4.30
N ILE A 167 2.35 4.89 -3.46
CA ILE A 167 2.08 3.52 -3.87
C ILE A 167 0.62 3.21 -3.57
N SER A 168 -0.14 2.80 -4.58
CA SER A 168 -1.54 2.39 -4.43
C SER A 168 -1.67 0.89 -4.61
N GLY A 169 -2.51 0.24 -3.80
CA GLY A 169 -2.87 -1.17 -3.94
C GLY A 169 -4.35 -1.33 -4.27
N GLU A 170 -4.65 -1.91 -5.43
CA GLU A 170 -6.02 -2.23 -5.86
C GLU A 170 -6.25 -3.74 -5.90
N TRP A 171 -7.27 -4.21 -5.21
CA TRP A 171 -7.67 -5.61 -5.24
C TRP A 171 -8.69 -5.82 -6.35
N ARG A 172 -8.38 -6.72 -7.29
CA ARG A 172 -9.18 -6.94 -8.50
C ARG A 172 -9.35 -8.43 -8.75
N ARG A 173 -10.52 -8.82 -9.27
CA ARG A 173 -10.70 -10.15 -9.86
C ARG A 173 -9.88 -10.27 -11.14
N LYS A 174 -9.25 -11.41 -11.33
CA LYS A 174 -8.45 -11.74 -12.53
C LYS A 174 -9.29 -11.63 -13.80
N ARG A 175 -10.50 -12.19 -13.79
CA ARG A 175 -11.42 -12.11 -14.95
C ARG A 175 -11.70 -10.66 -15.35
N ASP A 176 -11.93 -9.77 -14.39
CA ASP A 176 -12.24 -8.37 -14.67
C ASP A 176 -11.02 -7.66 -15.30
N ILE A 177 -9.79 -8.09 -14.99
CA ILE A 177 -8.58 -7.59 -15.68
C ILE A 177 -8.54 -8.11 -17.12
N VAL A 178 -8.78 -9.40 -17.30
CA VAL A 178 -8.72 -10.08 -18.61
C VAL A 178 -9.79 -9.56 -19.57
N ASP A 179 -11.01 -9.36 -19.09
CA ASP A 179 -12.15 -8.87 -19.88
C ASP A 179 -11.96 -7.43 -20.38
N ASN A 180 -11.00 -6.69 -19.81
CA ASN A 180 -10.69 -5.32 -20.20
C ASN A 180 -9.39 -5.22 -21.04
N LEU A 181 -8.88 -6.33 -21.57
CA LEU A 181 -7.69 -6.36 -22.43
C LEU A 181 -7.99 -5.99 -23.88
N GLU A 182 -7.24 -5.01 -24.41
CA GLU A 182 -7.33 -4.57 -25.80
C GLU A 182 -5.94 -4.54 -26.47
N PRO A 183 -5.75 -5.15 -27.67
CA PRO A 183 -6.63 -6.15 -28.27
C PRO A 183 -6.62 -7.46 -27.48
N GLY A 184 -7.75 -8.16 -27.44
CA GLY A 184 -7.89 -9.44 -26.74
C GLY A 184 -6.86 -10.50 -27.16
N GLY A 185 -6.60 -11.46 -26.28
CA GLY A 185 -5.73 -12.62 -26.56
C GLY A 185 -4.22 -12.41 -26.33
N ARG A 186 -3.80 -11.26 -25.80
CA ARG A 186 -2.39 -11.03 -25.40
C ARG A 186 -2.14 -11.48 -23.96
N TRP A 187 -0.95 -12.05 -23.73
CA TRP A 187 -0.44 -12.30 -22.39
C TRP A 187 -0.19 -10.97 -21.67
N LEU A 188 -0.68 -10.86 -20.43
CA LEU A 188 -0.62 -9.65 -19.62
C LEU A 188 0.18 -9.93 -18.34
N GLY A 189 1.22 -9.14 -18.05
CA GLY A 189 1.90 -9.16 -16.76
C GLY A 189 3.25 -9.91 -16.74
N PRO A 190 3.92 -10.01 -15.57
CA PRO A 190 3.48 -9.49 -14.25
C PRO A 190 3.56 -7.98 -14.12
N ARG A 191 4.10 -7.29 -15.13
CA ARG A 191 4.04 -5.84 -15.31
C ARG A 191 3.11 -5.47 -16.42
N VAL A 192 2.29 -4.47 -16.17
CA VAL A 192 1.26 -4.05 -17.11
C VAL A 192 1.22 -2.53 -17.15
N SER A 193 1.02 -1.97 -18.33
CA SER A 193 0.51 -0.62 -18.48
C SER A 193 -0.99 -0.71 -18.69
N ALA A 194 -1.74 0.18 -18.06
CA ALA A 194 -3.17 0.35 -18.33
C ALA A 194 -3.52 1.83 -18.36
N VAL A 195 -4.47 2.19 -19.23
CA VAL A 195 -4.99 3.55 -19.33
C VAL A 195 -6.23 3.66 -18.46
N GLU A 196 -6.21 4.57 -17.50
CA GLU A 196 -7.38 4.86 -16.65
C GLU A 196 -8.47 5.52 -17.49
N ARG A 197 -9.58 4.81 -17.75
CA ARG A 197 -10.68 5.28 -18.62
C ARG A 197 -11.19 6.69 -18.30
N LYS A 198 -11.25 7.05 -17.02
CA LYS A 198 -11.77 8.36 -16.58
C LYS A 198 -10.81 9.52 -16.85
N THR A 199 -9.51 9.29 -16.75
CA THR A 199 -8.51 10.36 -16.80
C THR A 199 -7.66 10.32 -18.07
N GLY A 200 -7.74 9.22 -18.84
CA GLY A 200 -6.87 8.94 -19.98
C GLY A 200 -5.41 8.72 -19.59
N ARG A 201 -5.08 8.67 -18.30
CA ARG A 201 -3.69 8.55 -17.85
C ARG A 201 -3.23 7.11 -17.93
N GLU A 202 -2.07 6.90 -18.55
CA GLU A 202 -1.36 5.64 -18.45
C GLU A 202 -0.78 5.45 -17.05
N ARG A 203 -0.99 4.27 -16.49
CA ARG A 203 -0.44 3.82 -15.21
C ARG A 203 0.23 2.47 -15.39
N HIS A 204 1.32 2.28 -14.68
CA HIS A 204 2.04 1.01 -14.66
C HIS A 204 1.74 0.29 -13.36
N PHE A 205 1.45 -1.00 -13.47
CA PHE A 205 1.11 -1.85 -12.35
C PHE A 205 2.01 -3.08 -12.30
N LEU A 206 2.28 -3.52 -11.07
CA LEU A 206 2.76 -4.85 -10.73
C LEU A 206 1.57 -5.70 -10.27
N LEU A 207 1.44 -6.90 -10.84
CA LEU A 207 0.42 -7.86 -10.43
C LEU A 207 1.01 -8.82 -9.39
N LEU A 208 0.41 -8.84 -8.20
CA LEU A 208 0.79 -9.68 -7.07
C LEU A 208 -0.41 -10.52 -6.61
N GLY A 209 -0.33 -11.82 -6.81
CA GLY A 209 -1.27 -12.80 -6.29
C GLY A 209 -0.75 -13.48 -5.03
N GLN A 210 -1.68 -14.12 -4.32
CA GLN A 210 -1.36 -15.04 -3.25
C GLN A 210 -0.96 -16.43 -3.80
N PRO A 211 -0.32 -17.30 -2.99
CA PRO A 211 -0.07 -18.68 -3.38
C PRO A 211 -1.36 -19.43 -3.71
N SER A 212 -1.31 -20.37 -4.66
CA SER A 212 -2.48 -21.14 -5.13
C SER A 212 -3.23 -21.93 -4.05
N SER A 213 -2.59 -22.21 -2.92
CA SER A 213 -3.18 -22.87 -1.75
C SER A 213 -4.12 -21.97 -0.90
N ARG A 214 -4.25 -20.68 -1.22
CA ARG A 214 -4.95 -19.68 -0.38
C ARG A 214 -6.34 -19.35 -0.93
N PRO A 215 -7.33 -19.02 -0.09
CA PRO A 215 -8.66 -18.65 -0.57
C PRO A 215 -8.60 -17.31 -1.31
N LEU A 216 -9.50 -17.06 -2.28
CA LEU A 216 -9.49 -15.90 -3.19
C LEU A 216 -8.45 -15.98 -4.31
N ILE A 217 -8.11 -17.19 -4.79
CA ILE A 217 -7.15 -17.36 -5.89
C ILE A 217 -7.56 -16.59 -7.14
N ASP A 218 -8.83 -16.27 -7.33
CA ASP A 218 -9.36 -15.53 -8.48
C ASP A 218 -9.09 -14.02 -8.43
N HIS A 219 -8.32 -13.55 -7.44
CA HIS A 219 -7.98 -12.16 -7.26
C HIS A 219 -6.47 -11.91 -7.29
N VAL A 220 -6.10 -10.69 -7.65
CA VAL A 220 -4.73 -10.18 -7.60
C VAL A 220 -4.73 -8.76 -7.03
N LEU A 221 -3.64 -8.42 -6.35
CA LEU A 221 -3.31 -7.07 -5.92
C LEU A 221 -2.52 -6.38 -7.04
N MET A 222 -3.09 -5.31 -7.60
CA MET A 222 -2.43 -4.43 -8.54
C MET A 222 -1.74 -3.31 -7.76
N LEU A 223 -0.42 -3.25 -7.84
CA LEU A 223 0.41 -2.23 -7.20
C LEU A 223 0.87 -1.21 -8.23
N SER A 224 0.53 0.06 -8.05
CA SER A 224 1.06 1.17 -8.87
C SER A 224 1.90 2.10 -8.01
N ALA A 225 2.86 2.79 -8.64
CA ALA A 225 3.70 3.77 -7.99
C ALA A 225 3.77 5.05 -8.83
N GLU A 226 3.44 6.18 -8.22
CA GLU A 226 3.41 7.49 -8.86
C GLU A 226 4.22 8.50 -8.07
N ASP A 227 4.90 9.40 -8.78
CA ASP A 227 5.53 10.54 -8.11
C ASP A 227 4.47 11.47 -7.59
N VAL A 228 4.72 12.00 -6.41
CA VAL A 228 3.86 13.02 -5.81
C VAL A 228 4.68 14.24 -5.44
N GLN A 229 4.03 15.39 -5.46
CA GLN A 229 4.61 16.58 -4.88
C GLN A 229 4.93 16.31 -3.41
N HIS A 230 6.05 16.89 -2.96
CA HIS A 230 6.41 16.86 -1.56
C HIS A 230 5.30 17.54 -0.74
N ALA A 231 4.86 16.91 0.34
CA ALA A 231 3.84 17.50 1.20
C ALA A 231 4.45 18.64 2.03
N ASP A 232 3.71 19.74 2.15
CA ASP A 232 4.10 20.84 3.03
C ASP A 232 4.26 20.32 4.47
N GLY A 233 5.39 20.64 5.10
CA GLY A 233 5.71 20.22 6.47
C GLY A 233 6.34 18.82 6.60
N ALA A 234 6.40 18.02 5.54
CA ALA A 234 7.05 16.71 5.56
C ALA A 234 8.58 16.82 5.49
N VAL A 235 9.24 17.64 6.30
CA VAL A 235 10.68 18.00 6.21
C VAL A 235 11.67 16.89 6.60
N SER A 236 11.20 15.68 6.87
CA SER A 236 12.00 14.53 7.29
C SER A 236 11.38 13.23 6.76
N PRO A 237 12.12 12.10 6.75
CA PRO A 237 11.58 10.77 6.39
C PRO A 237 10.21 10.54 7.02
N THR A 238 9.19 10.47 6.17
CA THR A 238 7.79 10.42 6.59
C THR A 238 7.02 9.46 5.71
N MET A 239 6.06 8.79 6.31
CA MET A 239 5.18 7.85 5.67
C MET A 239 3.75 8.09 6.15
N ILE A 240 2.82 8.15 5.21
CA ILE A 240 1.37 8.25 5.48
C ILE A 240 0.71 7.08 4.78
N PHE A 241 0.06 6.22 5.53
CA PHE A 241 -0.76 5.14 5.01
C PHE A 241 -2.24 5.49 5.18
N MET A 242 -3.03 5.22 4.15
CA MET A 242 -4.48 5.31 4.17
C MET A 242 -5.04 4.01 3.61
N GLY A 243 -6.08 3.46 4.22
CA GLY A 243 -6.66 2.21 3.77
C GLY A 243 -7.99 1.91 4.43
N GLY A 244 -8.59 0.80 4.01
CA GLY A 244 -9.86 0.35 4.58
C GLY A 244 -10.97 1.38 4.38
N TRP A 245 -11.09 1.91 3.17
CA TRP A 245 -12.13 2.87 2.79
C TRP A 245 -13.54 2.30 2.91
N ASP A 246 -14.54 3.18 2.87
CA ASP A 246 -15.93 2.78 2.74
C ASP A 246 -16.13 1.79 1.59
N HIS A 247 -17.06 0.86 1.81
CA HIS A 247 -17.52 -0.04 0.76
C HIS A 247 -18.12 0.80 -0.38
N HIS A 248 -17.66 0.57 -1.59
CA HIS A 248 -18.27 1.18 -2.77
C HIS A 248 -18.24 0.18 -3.93
N GLU A 249 -19.37 -0.48 -4.15
CA GLU A 249 -19.74 -0.94 -5.48
C GLU A 249 -20.46 0.24 -6.16
N GLY A 250 -19.84 0.85 -7.19
CA GLY A 250 -20.40 2.00 -7.89
C GLY A 250 -19.72 3.33 -7.56
N THR A 251 -20.51 4.38 -7.31
CA THR A 251 -19.99 5.74 -7.05
C THR A 251 -19.46 5.83 -5.62
N PRO A 252 -18.14 6.05 -5.42
CA PRO A 252 -17.61 6.24 -4.08
C PRO A 252 -18.24 7.46 -3.41
N PRO A 253 -18.42 7.45 -2.07
CA PRO A 253 -18.91 8.63 -1.36
C PRO A 253 -17.97 9.82 -1.60
N ALA A 254 -18.51 11.04 -1.56
CA ALA A 254 -17.73 12.26 -1.78
C ALA A 254 -16.56 12.41 -0.77
N THR A 255 -16.76 11.92 0.45
CA THR A 255 -15.78 11.94 1.54
C THR A 255 -15.69 10.55 2.16
N PRO A 256 -14.95 9.61 1.54
CA PRO A 256 -14.84 8.27 2.06
C PRO A 256 -14.11 8.31 3.40
N LYS A 257 -14.71 7.69 4.42
CA LYS A 257 -14.04 7.40 5.68
C LYS A 257 -12.90 6.43 5.39
N MET A 258 -11.88 6.42 6.24
CA MET A 258 -10.73 5.51 6.11
C MET A 258 -10.02 5.29 7.45
N LEU A 259 -9.19 4.25 7.50
CA LEU A 259 -8.13 4.16 8.50
C LEU A 259 -6.89 4.86 7.94
N SER A 260 -6.18 5.56 8.81
CA SER A 260 -4.95 6.27 8.45
C SER A 260 -3.87 6.08 9.51
N PHE A 261 -2.64 6.21 9.06
CA PHE A 261 -1.46 6.04 9.87
C PHE A 261 -0.35 6.95 9.38
N MET A 262 0.37 7.60 10.30
CA MET A 262 1.51 8.44 9.96
C MET A 262 2.71 8.18 10.87
N TYR A 263 3.88 8.00 10.25
CA TYR A 263 5.21 7.96 10.89
C TYR A 263 6.19 8.95 10.24
N PRO A 264 7.10 9.55 11.02
CA PRO A 264 7.02 9.76 12.46
C PRO A 264 6.05 10.90 12.79
N VAL A 265 5.58 10.97 14.03
CA VAL A 265 4.92 12.15 14.59
C VAL A 265 5.87 12.79 15.61
N ARG A 266 6.14 14.09 15.46
CA ARG A 266 6.93 14.86 16.43
C ARG A 266 6.26 14.84 17.80
N ALA A 267 7.06 14.71 18.86
CA ALA A 267 6.57 15.02 20.20
C ALA A 267 6.13 16.48 20.21
N GLU A 268 4.97 16.77 20.81
CA GLU A 268 4.63 18.16 21.09
C GLU A 268 5.65 18.64 22.12
N ALA A 269 6.28 19.78 21.85
CA ALA A 269 7.08 20.43 22.87
C ALA A 269 6.12 20.70 24.04
N SER A 270 6.38 20.09 25.20
CA SER A 270 5.57 20.32 26.39
C SER A 270 5.56 21.82 26.64
N SER A 271 4.38 22.44 26.56
CA SER A 271 4.18 23.85 26.89
C SER A 271 4.39 24.16 28.37
N ASP A 272 4.77 23.17 29.18
CA ASP A 272 4.94 23.24 30.64
C ASP A 272 6.28 23.87 31.08
N SER A 273 6.87 24.73 30.26
CA SER A 273 8.05 25.53 30.62
C SER A 273 7.84 27.01 30.29
N ALA A 274 6.71 27.56 30.74
CA ALA A 274 6.44 29.00 30.78
C ALA A 274 5.94 29.38 32.17
#